data_AF-A0A7S2PJH8-F1
#
_entry.id   AF-A0A7S2PJH8-F1
#
_cell.length_a   1.000
_cell.length_b   1.000
_cell.length_c   1.000
_cell.angle_alpha   90.00
_cell.angle_beta   90.00
_cell.angle_gamma   90.00
#
_symmetry.space_group_name_H-M   'P 1'
#
loop_
_entity.id
_entity.type
_entity.pdbx_description
1 polymer ?
#
loop_
_entity_poly.entity_id
_entity_poly.type
_entity_poly.pdbx_seq_one_letter_code
_entity_poly.pdbx_strand_id
1 'polypeptide(L)'
;FEELDGLPRHAVPKKIAELAKEFAHLPVPMEIPMGVTAGEAIPLQWVVFMVKWGFFPCFVVLTYHSAECAPDGYAYYSWWCWGALLPVQLACLGLEFICHRYICVPKYQVLRRFTVFNVEVRYAVWFGASLLMSALHSCNFAADSAFLGTFLRSQTCDGSDERQELWRYIVGSSYAGVIAKFVPDLQTMVILSWAASFLQLAYVLLESVPLCRDIMDVDYEVATANPNGGYKTQYATTLHQTVLQNHGSALFALADCNGAFLLISEELHFASMKAEMQHVAHQSKDSFPFYIKHVMDQVSRGVFRTLLAGALSNGWQLNLQITIFTIRWAMHPRMARTVVAQSVLALALGLLGLTHSTIDGCKRVRFARTWQRRLPDMIGRLRSEEDVAAAKSTRSQLLLYTVALAACTVICAGMCLYAMAKLLLSLTCENTVWNIHGCMARDWKRDA
;
A
#
# COMPACT_ATOMS: atom_id res chain seq x y z
N PHE A 1 -31.25 -10.94 10.28
CA PHE A 1 -31.12 -11.11 8.82
C PHE A 1 -31.60 -9.88 8.08
N GLU A 2 -32.71 -9.25 8.49
CA GLU A 2 -33.16 -7.95 7.98
C GLU A 2 -32.05 -6.87 8.05
N GLU A 3 -31.19 -6.91 9.08
CA GLU A 3 -30.03 -6.00 9.16
C GLU A 3 -28.95 -6.18 8.07
N LEU A 4 -28.97 -7.28 7.31
CA LEU A 4 -28.02 -7.57 6.24
C LEU A 4 -28.64 -7.38 4.85
N ASP A 5 -29.82 -6.76 4.74
CA ASP A 5 -30.60 -6.63 3.49
C ASP A 5 -29.88 -5.87 2.36
N GLY A 6 -28.76 -5.19 2.65
CA GLY A 6 -27.91 -4.53 1.65
C GLY A 6 -26.76 -5.39 1.07
N LEU A 7 -26.53 -6.60 1.60
CA LEU A 7 -25.44 -7.47 1.15
C LEU A 7 -25.96 -8.60 0.27
N PRO A 8 -25.28 -8.91 -0.86
CA PRO A 8 -25.64 -10.08 -1.65
C PRO A 8 -25.28 -11.36 -0.90
N ARG A 9 -26.06 -12.43 -1.13
CA ARG A 9 -25.88 -13.73 -0.44
C ARG A 9 -24.47 -14.31 -0.55
N HIS A 10 -23.77 -14.08 -1.67
CA HIS A 10 -22.41 -14.57 -1.85
C HIS A 10 -21.39 -13.87 -0.94
N ALA A 11 -21.65 -12.63 -0.50
CA ALA A 11 -20.78 -11.88 0.41
C ALA A 11 -20.92 -12.32 1.88
N VAL A 12 -21.93 -13.14 2.20
CA VAL A 12 -22.26 -13.56 3.57
C VAL A 12 -22.16 -15.10 3.69
N PRO A 13 -21.01 -15.65 4.10
CA PRO A 13 -20.87 -17.08 4.39
C PRO A 13 -21.87 -17.53 5.45
N LYS A 14 -22.38 -18.77 5.32
CA LYS A 14 -23.36 -19.35 6.25
C LYS A 14 -22.87 -19.31 7.71
N LYS A 15 -21.61 -19.70 7.96
CA LYS A 15 -20.98 -19.64 9.30
C LYS A 15 -21.04 -18.24 9.91
N ILE A 16 -20.78 -17.19 9.12
CA ILE A 16 -20.78 -15.81 9.61
C ILE A 16 -22.21 -15.31 9.80
N ALA A 17 -23.16 -15.72 8.96
CA ALA A 17 -24.57 -15.44 9.18
C ALA A 17 -25.10 -16.11 10.46
N GLU A 18 -24.65 -17.32 10.79
CA GLU A 18 -24.98 -18.01 12.04
C GLU A 18 -24.38 -17.27 13.24
N LEU A 19 -23.09 -16.92 13.17
CA LEU A 19 -22.42 -16.10 14.18
C LEU A 19 -23.13 -14.75 14.39
N ALA A 20 -23.56 -14.10 13.31
CA ALA A 20 -24.32 -12.85 13.37
C ALA A 20 -25.62 -12.99 14.16
N LYS A 21 -26.31 -14.13 14.04
CA LYS A 21 -27.53 -14.41 14.81
C LYS A 21 -27.20 -14.61 16.29
N GLU A 22 -26.14 -15.36 16.60
CA GLU A 22 -25.72 -15.56 17.98
C GLU A 22 -25.41 -14.23 18.69
N PHE A 23 -24.68 -13.35 18.01
CA PHE A 23 -24.38 -11.99 18.52
C PHE A 23 -25.64 -11.11 18.63
N ALA A 24 -26.62 -11.27 17.75
CA ALA A 24 -27.90 -10.54 17.82
C ALA A 24 -28.78 -10.98 18.99
N HIS A 25 -28.60 -12.20 19.51
CA HIS A 25 -29.32 -12.72 20.67
C HIS A 25 -28.68 -12.35 22.02
N LEU A 26 -27.51 -11.70 22.01
CA LEU A 26 -26.88 -11.23 23.25
C LEU A 26 -27.73 -10.12 23.89
N PRO A 27 -27.74 -9.98 25.24
CA PRO A 27 -28.55 -9.00 25.96
C PRO A 27 -28.37 -7.56 25.48
N VAL A 28 -27.16 -7.26 24.98
CA VAL A 28 -26.85 -6.03 24.26
C VAL A 28 -26.44 -6.46 22.86
N PRO A 29 -27.20 -6.09 21.81
CA PRO A 29 -26.82 -6.39 20.43
C PRO A 29 -25.41 -5.86 20.18
N MET A 30 -24.48 -6.76 19.90
CA MET A 30 -23.10 -6.43 19.62
C MET A 30 -22.77 -6.74 18.17
N GLU A 31 -22.01 -5.84 17.55
CA GLU A 31 -21.45 -6.09 16.24
C GLU A 31 -20.40 -7.21 16.33
N ILE A 32 -20.28 -8.01 15.27
CA ILE A 32 -19.32 -9.10 15.23
C ILE A 32 -17.91 -8.50 15.21
N PRO A 33 -17.03 -8.84 16.17
CA PRO A 33 -15.65 -8.36 16.13
C PRO A 33 -14.92 -8.89 14.89
N MET A 34 -14.22 -8.01 14.16
CA MET A 34 -13.40 -8.44 13.02
C MET A 34 -12.42 -9.58 13.37
N GLY A 35 -11.88 -9.57 14.60
CA GLY A 35 -10.92 -10.58 15.05
C GLY A 35 -11.48 -12.01 15.12
N VAL A 36 -12.80 -12.18 15.25
CA VAL A 36 -13.44 -13.51 15.32
C VAL A 36 -13.77 -14.10 13.96
N THR A 37 -13.82 -13.30 12.90
CA THR A 37 -14.12 -13.80 11.54
C THR A 37 -12.91 -13.78 10.62
N ALA A 38 -11.94 -12.90 10.86
CA ALA A 38 -10.81 -12.68 9.96
C ALA A 38 -9.75 -13.82 9.95
N GLY A 39 -9.78 -14.73 10.93
CA GLY A 39 -8.80 -15.81 11.06
C GLY A 39 -8.62 -16.62 9.78
N GLU A 40 -9.73 -17.11 9.19
CA GLU A 40 -9.68 -18.01 8.02
C GLU A 40 -9.12 -17.29 6.77
N ALA A 41 -9.19 -15.95 6.74
CA ALA A 41 -8.67 -15.15 5.64
C ALA A 41 -7.15 -14.91 5.70
N ILE A 42 -6.51 -15.08 6.86
CA ILE A 42 -5.06 -14.82 7.03
C ILE A 42 -4.21 -15.82 6.23
N PRO A 43 -4.39 -17.16 6.35
CA PRO A 43 -3.64 -18.11 5.54
C PRO A 43 -3.82 -17.90 4.03
N LEU A 44 -5.03 -17.53 3.60
CA LEU A 44 -5.31 -17.22 2.20
C LEU A 44 -4.55 -15.98 1.72
N GLN A 45 -4.44 -14.94 2.56
CA GLN A 45 -3.61 -13.78 2.23
C GLN A 45 -2.11 -14.08 2.26
N TRP A 46 -1.65 -15.05 3.06
CA TRP A 46 -0.28 -15.56 2.96
C TRP A 46 -0.02 -16.27 1.64
N VAL A 47 -0.98 -17.03 1.12
CA VAL A 47 -0.86 -17.63 -0.22
C VAL A 47 -0.77 -16.54 -1.29
N VAL A 48 -1.65 -15.53 -1.23
CA VAL A 48 -1.59 -14.37 -2.15
C VAL A 48 -0.22 -13.69 -2.06
N PHE A 49 0.29 -13.49 -0.84
CA PHE A 49 1.59 -12.90 -0.58
C PHE A 49 2.70 -13.71 -1.25
N MET A 50 2.82 -15.02 -0.96
CA MET A 50 3.87 -15.85 -1.54
C MET A 50 3.81 -15.91 -3.07
N VAL A 51 2.61 -16.09 -3.63
CA VAL A 51 2.42 -16.17 -5.08
C VAL A 51 2.78 -14.85 -5.76
N LYS A 52 2.25 -13.73 -5.27
CA LYS A 52 2.46 -12.41 -5.88
C LYS A 52 3.91 -11.96 -5.77
N TRP A 53 4.50 -12.09 -4.58
CA TRP A 53 5.88 -11.66 -4.33
C TRP A 53 6.93 -12.60 -4.91
N GLY A 54 6.62 -13.89 -5.08
CA GLY A 54 7.44 -14.82 -5.85
C GLY A 54 7.36 -14.57 -7.36
N PHE A 55 6.19 -14.15 -7.87
CA PHE A 55 5.99 -13.88 -9.30
C PHE A 55 6.79 -12.66 -9.79
N PHE A 56 6.86 -11.57 -9.03
CA PHE A 56 7.49 -10.33 -9.53
C PHE A 56 8.99 -10.46 -9.89
N PRO A 57 9.85 -11.14 -9.12
CA PRO A 57 11.21 -11.48 -9.54
C PRO A 57 11.24 -12.36 -10.79
N CYS A 58 10.38 -13.39 -10.88
CA CYS A 58 10.27 -14.22 -12.08
C CYS A 58 9.85 -13.39 -13.31
N PHE A 59 9.02 -12.37 -13.11
CA PHE A 59 8.58 -11.47 -14.18
C PHE A 59 9.72 -10.57 -14.69
N VAL A 60 10.65 -10.14 -13.81
CA VAL A 60 11.90 -9.47 -14.23
C VAL A 60 12.71 -10.39 -15.15
N VAL A 61 12.89 -11.65 -14.76
CA VAL A 61 13.64 -12.64 -15.55
C VAL A 61 12.97 -12.89 -16.90
N LEU A 62 11.65 -13.10 -16.91
CA LEU A 62 10.86 -13.29 -18.13
C LEU A 62 11.02 -12.11 -19.09
N THR A 63 10.82 -10.89 -18.59
CA THR A 63 10.90 -9.68 -19.43
C THR A 63 12.32 -9.44 -19.93
N TYR A 64 13.35 -9.64 -19.11
CA TYR A 64 14.76 -9.57 -19.52
C TYR A 64 15.08 -10.51 -20.69
N HIS A 65 14.70 -11.79 -20.58
CA HIS A 65 15.01 -12.79 -21.62
C HIS A 65 14.14 -12.64 -22.88
N SER A 66 12.91 -12.14 -22.75
CA SER A 66 12.03 -11.87 -23.88
C SER A 66 12.34 -10.55 -24.61
N ALA A 67 13.24 -9.73 -24.06
CA ALA A 67 13.50 -8.40 -24.57
C ALA A 67 14.57 -8.40 -25.67
N GLU A 68 14.27 -7.65 -26.74
CA GLU A 68 15.09 -7.49 -27.93
C GLU A 68 15.64 -6.06 -28.01
N CYS A 69 16.88 -5.89 -28.46
CA CYS A 69 17.46 -4.57 -28.68
C CYS A 69 16.86 -3.95 -29.95
N ALA A 70 16.22 -2.81 -29.82
CA ALA A 70 15.81 -2.01 -30.97
C ALA A 70 17.02 -1.27 -31.58
N PRO A 71 16.91 -0.80 -32.84
CA PRO A 71 17.97 -0.02 -33.50
C PRO A 71 18.33 1.28 -32.79
N ASP A 72 17.49 1.78 -31.87
CA ASP A 72 17.77 2.93 -31.02
C ASP A 72 18.64 2.58 -29.80
N GLY A 73 19.13 1.34 -29.68
CA GLY A 73 19.98 0.91 -28.57
C GLY A 73 19.22 0.62 -27.27
N TYR A 74 17.88 0.65 -27.28
CA TYR A 74 17.05 0.31 -26.13
C TYR A 74 16.34 -1.02 -26.33
N ALA A 75 16.20 -1.78 -25.25
CA ALA A 75 15.43 -3.01 -25.31
C ALA A 75 13.92 -2.74 -25.25
N TYR A 76 13.15 -3.65 -25.86
CA TYR A 76 11.70 -3.76 -25.67
C TYR A 76 11.32 -5.23 -25.50
N TYR A 77 10.29 -5.51 -24.71
CA TYR A 77 9.77 -6.87 -24.54
C TYR A 77 8.47 -7.05 -25.32
N SER A 78 8.05 -8.30 -25.53
CA SER A 78 6.80 -8.58 -26.23
C SER A 78 5.59 -8.49 -25.29
N TRP A 79 4.46 -7.99 -25.81
CA TRP A 79 3.23 -7.81 -25.01
C TRP A 79 2.65 -9.13 -24.46
N TRP A 80 3.00 -10.28 -25.05
CA TRP A 80 2.54 -11.58 -24.54
C TRP A 80 3.04 -11.87 -23.12
N CYS A 81 4.14 -11.25 -22.66
CA CYS A 81 4.61 -11.41 -21.29
C CYS A 81 3.52 -11.04 -20.27
N TRP A 82 2.68 -10.04 -20.57
CA TRP A 82 1.53 -9.68 -19.72
C TRP A 82 0.49 -10.79 -19.60
N GLY A 83 0.43 -11.71 -20.58
CA GLY A 83 -0.38 -12.92 -20.48
C GLY A 83 0.02 -13.83 -19.31
N ALA A 84 1.30 -13.81 -18.90
CA ALA A 84 1.77 -14.55 -17.73
C ALA A 84 1.27 -13.97 -16.39
N LEU A 85 0.96 -12.66 -16.36
CA LEU A 85 0.39 -12.00 -15.19
C LEU A 85 -1.08 -12.40 -14.98
N LEU A 86 -1.84 -12.62 -16.05
CA LEU A 86 -3.28 -12.88 -16.00
C LEU A 86 -3.67 -14.04 -15.05
N PRO A 87 -3.10 -15.26 -15.14
CA PRO A 87 -3.48 -16.35 -14.23
C PRO A 87 -3.16 -16.04 -12.76
N VAL A 88 -2.01 -15.40 -12.50
CA VAL A 88 -1.63 -14.96 -11.14
C VAL A 88 -2.63 -13.94 -10.63
N GLN A 89 -2.98 -12.95 -11.45
CA GLN A 89 -3.93 -11.91 -11.09
C GLN A 89 -5.33 -12.47 -10.79
N LEU A 90 -5.83 -13.38 -11.63
CA LEU A 90 -7.13 -14.02 -11.42
C LEU A 90 -7.15 -14.88 -10.14
N ALA A 91 -6.08 -15.63 -9.88
CA ALA A 91 -5.95 -16.41 -8.65
C ALA A 91 -5.93 -15.51 -7.41
N CYS A 92 -5.12 -14.43 -7.43
CA CYS A 92 -5.05 -13.48 -6.32
C CYS A 92 -6.40 -12.78 -6.08
N LEU A 93 -7.09 -12.30 -7.13
CA LEU A 93 -8.40 -11.66 -6.99
C LEU A 93 -9.48 -12.65 -6.50
N GLY A 94 -9.41 -13.91 -6.94
CA GLY A 94 -10.30 -14.96 -6.45
C GLY A 94 -10.12 -15.24 -4.96
N LEU A 95 -8.88 -15.34 -4.50
CA LEU A 95 -8.57 -15.48 -3.07
C LEU A 95 -8.95 -14.22 -2.29
N GLU A 96 -8.70 -13.04 -2.83
CA GLU A 96 -9.11 -11.77 -2.24
C GLU A 96 -10.63 -11.68 -2.06
N PHE A 97 -11.41 -12.13 -3.05
CA PHE A 97 -12.85 -12.25 -2.95
C PHE A 97 -13.27 -13.21 -1.83
N ILE A 98 -12.60 -14.36 -1.69
CA ILE A 98 -12.87 -15.30 -0.60
C ILE A 98 -12.57 -14.64 0.76
N CYS A 99 -11.41 -14.00 0.91
CA CYS A 99 -11.05 -13.24 2.11
C CYS A 99 -12.09 -12.15 2.44
N HIS A 100 -12.60 -11.45 1.43
CA HIS A 100 -13.58 -10.39 1.61
C HIS A 100 -14.85 -10.88 2.31
N ARG A 101 -15.29 -12.12 2.01
CA ARG A 101 -16.47 -12.72 2.64
C ARG A 101 -16.32 -12.85 4.16
N TYR A 102 -15.09 -12.95 4.68
CA TYR A 102 -14.82 -13.05 6.11
C TYR A 102 -14.87 -11.70 6.85
N ILE A 103 -14.72 -10.59 6.14
CA ILE A 103 -14.66 -9.25 6.74
C ILE A 103 -15.84 -8.36 6.35
N CYS A 104 -16.58 -8.73 5.30
CA CYS A 104 -17.67 -7.92 4.75
C CYS A 104 -18.76 -7.65 5.78
N VAL A 105 -19.18 -8.68 6.53
CA VAL A 105 -20.26 -8.55 7.52
C VAL A 105 -19.87 -7.64 8.68
N PRO A 106 -18.74 -7.86 9.40
CA PRO A 106 -18.29 -6.92 10.43
C PRO A 106 -18.15 -5.48 9.92
N LYS A 107 -17.59 -5.29 8.72
CA LYS A 107 -17.47 -3.96 8.12
C LYS A 107 -18.83 -3.31 7.87
N TYR A 108 -19.75 -4.07 7.29
CA TYR A 108 -21.08 -3.57 6.94
C TYR A 108 -21.93 -3.26 8.18
N GLN A 109 -21.81 -4.04 9.25
CA GLN A 109 -22.50 -3.76 10.52
C GLN A 109 -22.10 -2.39 11.10
N VAL A 110 -20.80 -2.06 11.03
CA VAL A 110 -20.25 -0.78 11.51
C VAL A 110 -20.54 0.38 10.56
N LEU A 111 -20.33 0.17 9.26
CA LEU A 111 -20.38 1.26 8.28
C LEU A 111 -21.78 1.55 7.76
N ARG A 112 -22.61 0.50 7.62
CA ARG A 112 -23.97 0.50 7.02
C ARG A 112 -24.08 1.06 5.60
N ARG A 113 -22.96 1.45 4.98
CA ARG A 113 -22.88 2.01 3.63
C ARG A 113 -21.52 1.68 3.00
N PHE A 114 -21.49 1.72 1.68
CA PHE A 114 -20.27 1.61 0.89
C PHE A 114 -20.00 2.91 0.17
N THR A 115 -18.74 3.34 0.13
CA THR A 115 -18.35 4.62 -0.47
C THR A 115 -17.22 4.47 -1.48
N VAL A 116 -17.35 5.18 -2.60
CA VAL A 116 -16.29 5.34 -3.61
C VAL A 116 -16.07 6.84 -3.79
N PHE A 117 -14.85 7.31 -3.55
CA PHE A 117 -14.53 8.75 -3.53
C PHE A 117 -15.46 9.59 -2.62
N ASN A 118 -15.83 9.04 -1.46
CA ASN A 118 -16.78 9.64 -0.50
C ASN A 118 -18.23 9.76 -1.00
N VAL A 119 -18.57 9.18 -2.16
CA VAL A 119 -19.95 9.07 -2.65
C VAL A 119 -20.49 7.71 -2.23
N GLU A 120 -21.67 7.68 -1.62
CA GLU A 120 -22.35 6.44 -1.27
C GLU A 120 -22.80 5.70 -2.54
N VAL A 121 -22.47 4.42 -2.61
CA VAL A 121 -22.75 3.58 -3.78
C VAL A 121 -23.29 2.21 -3.34
N ARG A 122 -23.90 1.50 -4.29
CA ARG A 122 -24.32 0.11 -4.07
C ARG A 122 -23.11 -0.81 -3.96
N TYR A 123 -23.27 -1.93 -3.25
CA TYR A 123 -22.23 -2.95 -3.07
C TYR A 123 -21.56 -3.35 -4.38
N ALA A 124 -22.33 -3.60 -5.45
CA ALA A 124 -21.78 -4.03 -6.73
C ALA A 124 -20.81 -3.00 -7.35
N VAL A 125 -21.10 -1.70 -7.22
CA VAL A 125 -20.25 -0.62 -7.75
C VAL A 125 -18.98 -0.50 -6.90
N TRP A 126 -19.12 -0.52 -5.58
CA TRP A 126 -17.98 -0.52 -4.66
C TRP A 126 -17.07 -1.73 -4.87
N PHE A 127 -17.66 -2.92 -5.04
CA PHE A 127 -16.96 -4.17 -5.27
C PHE A 127 -16.15 -4.12 -6.56
N GLY A 128 -16.79 -3.71 -7.66
CA GLY A 128 -16.11 -3.55 -8.96
C GLY A 128 -14.98 -2.53 -8.91
N ALA A 129 -15.20 -1.38 -8.26
CA ALA A 129 -14.17 -0.36 -8.09
C ALA A 129 -12.99 -0.86 -7.26
N SER A 130 -13.25 -1.56 -6.15
CA SER A 130 -12.22 -2.12 -5.29
C SER A 130 -11.40 -3.21 -6.00
N LEU A 131 -12.06 -4.13 -6.73
CA LEU A 131 -11.35 -5.14 -7.54
C LEU A 131 -10.48 -4.51 -8.63
N LEU A 132 -10.98 -3.46 -9.30
CA LEU A 132 -10.21 -2.72 -10.29
C LEU A 132 -8.96 -2.10 -9.67
N MET A 133 -9.08 -1.49 -8.48
CA MET A 133 -7.94 -0.93 -7.76
C MET A 133 -6.93 -2.02 -7.35
N SER A 134 -7.38 -3.19 -6.90
CA SER A 134 -6.50 -4.35 -6.62
C SER A 134 -5.75 -4.79 -7.87
N ALA A 135 -6.43 -4.84 -9.02
CA ALA A 135 -5.82 -5.19 -10.29
C ALA A 135 -4.78 -4.16 -10.75
N LEU A 136 -5.12 -2.88 -10.71
CA LEU A 136 -4.22 -1.79 -11.08
C LEU A 136 -2.96 -1.77 -10.19
N HIS A 137 -3.11 -2.06 -8.91
CA HIS A 137 -1.97 -2.16 -8.00
C HIS A 137 -1.04 -3.32 -8.34
N SER A 138 -1.57 -4.51 -8.67
CA SER A 138 -0.73 -5.60 -9.18
C SER A 138 -0.05 -5.26 -10.50
N CYS A 139 -0.78 -4.60 -11.42
CA CYS A 139 -0.21 -4.15 -12.69
C CYS A 139 0.92 -3.15 -12.49
N ASN A 140 0.84 -2.28 -11.48
CA ASN A 140 1.91 -1.34 -11.14
C ASN A 140 3.22 -2.07 -10.79
N PHE A 141 3.17 -3.02 -9.86
CA PHE A 141 4.33 -3.85 -9.51
C PHE A 141 4.85 -4.69 -10.69
N ALA A 142 3.96 -5.20 -11.53
CA ALA A 142 4.36 -5.92 -12.74
C ALA A 142 5.05 -4.97 -13.75
N ALA A 143 4.55 -3.75 -13.93
CA ALA A 143 5.16 -2.74 -14.78
C ALA A 143 6.55 -2.35 -14.27
N ASP A 144 6.71 -2.23 -12.95
CA ASP A 144 7.97 -1.99 -12.27
C ASP A 144 8.99 -3.11 -12.50
N SER A 145 8.56 -4.37 -12.40
CA SER A 145 9.40 -5.52 -12.73
C SER A 145 9.75 -5.59 -14.23
N ALA A 146 8.78 -5.31 -15.11
CA ALA A 146 9.02 -5.27 -16.55
C ALA A 146 9.98 -4.16 -16.95
N PHE A 147 9.86 -2.99 -16.31
CA PHE A 147 10.78 -1.88 -16.45
C PHE A 147 12.20 -2.30 -16.07
N LEU A 148 12.39 -2.92 -14.90
CA LEU A 148 13.70 -3.40 -14.48
C LEU A 148 14.28 -4.42 -15.48
N GLY A 149 13.51 -5.45 -15.87
CA GLY A 149 13.99 -6.48 -16.80
C GLY A 149 14.40 -5.90 -18.16
N THR A 150 13.59 -4.99 -18.69
CA THR A 150 13.87 -4.30 -19.95
C THR A 150 15.05 -3.33 -19.83
N PHE A 151 15.17 -2.64 -18.70
CA PHE A 151 16.29 -1.76 -18.41
C PHE A 151 17.61 -2.53 -18.35
N LEU A 152 17.65 -3.67 -17.64
CA LEU A 152 18.82 -4.54 -17.57
C LEU A 152 19.21 -5.06 -18.95
N ARG A 153 18.23 -5.44 -19.78
CA ARG A 153 18.52 -5.83 -21.17
C ARG A 153 19.09 -4.68 -21.97
N SER A 154 18.58 -3.46 -21.76
CA SER A 154 19.08 -2.25 -22.42
C SER A 154 20.54 -1.95 -22.07
N GLN A 155 21.05 -2.38 -20.91
CA GLN A 155 22.48 -2.24 -20.58
C GLN A 155 23.39 -3.14 -21.44
N THR A 156 22.83 -4.16 -22.09
CA THR A 156 23.56 -5.05 -23.02
C THR A 156 23.44 -4.63 -24.49
N CYS A 157 22.60 -3.63 -24.78
CA CYS A 157 22.41 -3.10 -26.13
C CYS A 157 23.40 -1.96 -26.40
N ASP A 158 23.61 -1.64 -27.69
CA ASP A 158 24.48 -0.53 -28.10
C ASP A 158 24.12 0.80 -27.43
N GLY A 159 25.13 1.64 -27.17
CA GLY A 159 24.98 2.95 -26.54
C GLY A 159 24.81 2.92 -25.01
N SER A 160 25.09 1.80 -24.34
CA SER A 160 25.00 1.71 -22.87
C SER A 160 25.97 2.65 -22.16
N ASP A 161 27.19 2.77 -22.66
CA ASP A 161 28.21 3.68 -22.12
C ASP A 161 27.76 5.15 -22.21
N GLU A 162 27.19 5.56 -23.35
CA GLU A 162 26.66 6.92 -23.55
C GLU A 162 25.50 7.22 -22.58
N ARG A 163 24.63 6.24 -22.32
CA ARG A 163 23.55 6.36 -21.32
C ARG A 163 24.10 6.55 -19.91
N GLN A 164 25.13 5.78 -19.56
CA GLN A 164 25.76 5.83 -18.25
C GLN A 164 26.50 7.16 -18.02
N GLU A 165 27.15 7.68 -19.05
CA GLU A 165 27.81 8.98 -19.00
C GLU A 165 26.80 10.12 -18.82
N LEU A 166 25.74 10.14 -19.63
CA LEU A 166 24.66 11.11 -19.52
C LEU A 166 23.97 11.01 -18.15
N TRP A 167 23.79 9.81 -17.61
CA TRP A 167 23.30 9.61 -16.25
C TRP A 167 24.20 10.27 -15.20
N ARG A 168 25.52 10.01 -15.23
CA ARG A 168 26.48 10.60 -14.29
C ARG A 168 26.45 12.12 -14.36
N TYR A 169 26.34 12.69 -15.56
CA TYR A 169 26.20 14.12 -15.77
C TYR A 169 24.91 14.68 -15.15
N ILE A 170 23.76 14.04 -15.42
CA ILE A 170 22.45 14.47 -14.88
C ILE A 170 22.41 14.38 -13.36
N VAL A 171 22.89 13.29 -12.78
CA VAL A 171 22.83 13.13 -11.33
C VAL A 171 23.86 14.02 -10.63
N GLY A 172 25.06 14.16 -11.21
CA GLY A 172 26.09 15.06 -10.71
C GLY A 172 25.67 16.52 -10.66
N SER A 173 24.79 16.95 -11.59
CA SER A 173 24.21 18.29 -11.63
C SER A 173 22.92 18.46 -10.81
N SER A 174 22.42 17.39 -10.18
CA SER A 174 21.18 17.41 -9.38
C SER A 174 21.47 17.42 -7.87
N TYR A 175 20.46 17.75 -7.07
CA TYR A 175 20.54 17.54 -5.60
C TYR A 175 20.73 16.06 -5.21
N ALA A 176 20.39 15.12 -6.10
CA ALA A 176 20.68 13.70 -5.92
C ALA A 176 22.17 13.36 -6.13
N GLY A 177 23.01 14.33 -6.48
CA GLY A 177 24.47 14.18 -6.55
C GLY A 177 25.08 13.65 -5.24
N VAL A 178 24.46 13.93 -4.09
CA VAL A 178 24.85 13.33 -2.80
C VAL A 178 24.64 11.82 -2.80
N ILE A 179 23.51 11.35 -3.34
CA ILE A 179 23.19 9.92 -3.44
C ILE A 179 24.13 9.24 -4.47
N ALA A 180 24.41 9.89 -5.60
CA ALA A 180 25.34 9.37 -6.60
C ALA A 180 26.76 9.18 -6.08
N LYS A 181 27.19 9.88 -5.02
CA LYS A 181 28.49 9.59 -4.38
C LYS A 181 28.55 8.19 -3.79
N PHE A 182 27.43 7.66 -3.30
CA PHE A 182 27.34 6.33 -2.71
C PHE A 182 26.96 5.26 -3.75
N VAL A 183 26.10 5.61 -4.70
CA VAL A 183 25.64 4.71 -5.77
C VAL A 183 25.77 5.41 -7.12
N PRO A 184 26.99 5.50 -7.69
CA PRO A 184 27.22 6.21 -8.94
C PRO A 184 26.67 5.47 -10.16
N ASP A 185 26.50 4.16 -10.04
CA ASP A 185 26.09 3.30 -11.14
C ASP A 185 24.56 3.30 -11.32
N LEU A 186 24.09 3.64 -12.53
CA LEU A 186 22.66 3.68 -12.86
C LEU A 186 22.00 2.31 -12.64
N GLN A 187 22.66 1.23 -13.09
CA GLN A 187 22.11 -0.11 -12.98
C GLN A 187 21.90 -0.51 -11.52
N THR A 188 22.89 -0.28 -10.68
CA THR A 188 22.81 -0.50 -9.23
C THR A 188 21.68 0.32 -8.63
N MET A 189 21.51 1.58 -9.02
CA MET A 189 20.44 2.43 -8.48
C MET A 189 19.04 1.94 -8.88
N VAL A 190 18.85 1.46 -10.11
CA VAL A 190 17.57 0.88 -10.57
C VAL A 190 17.27 -0.43 -9.84
N ILE A 191 18.26 -1.30 -9.64
CA ILE A 191 18.09 -2.55 -8.88
C ILE A 191 17.75 -2.25 -7.42
N LEU A 192 18.48 -1.34 -6.76
CA LEU A 192 18.21 -0.95 -5.37
C LEU A 192 16.84 -0.29 -5.22
N SER A 193 16.44 0.55 -6.18
CA SER A 193 15.10 1.14 -6.21
C SER A 193 14.01 0.08 -6.24
N TRP A 194 14.13 -0.92 -7.12
CA TRP A 194 13.16 -2.01 -7.20
C TRP A 194 13.20 -2.89 -5.94
N ALA A 195 14.39 -3.19 -5.40
CA ALA A 195 14.55 -3.97 -4.18
C ALA A 195 13.97 -3.25 -2.94
N ALA A 196 14.00 -1.92 -2.90
CA ALA A 196 13.38 -1.14 -1.82
C ALA A 196 11.87 -1.39 -1.70
N SER A 197 11.21 -1.74 -2.80
CA SER A 197 9.80 -2.14 -2.80
C SER A 197 9.52 -3.44 -2.04
N PHE A 198 10.54 -4.22 -1.68
CA PHE A 198 10.42 -5.40 -0.82
C PHE A 198 10.52 -5.08 0.68
N LEU A 199 10.88 -3.85 1.07
CA LEU A 199 10.93 -3.44 2.49
C LEU A 199 9.56 -3.56 3.18
N GLN A 200 8.47 -3.36 2.43
CA GLN A 200 7.13 -3.56 2.96
C GLN A 200 6.85 -5.04 3.32
N LEU A 201 7.55 -6.00 2.71
CA LEU A 201 7.44 -7.42 3.10
C LEU A 201 8.01 -7.66 4.48
N ALA A 202 9.20 -7.10 4.75
CA ALA A 202 9.82 -7.19 6.06
C ALA A 202 8.90 -6.60 7.12
N TYR A 203 8.34 -5.41 6.86
CA TYR A 203 7.37 -4.80 7.76
C TYR A 203 6.16 -5.71 8.05
N VAL A 204 5.55 -6.28 7.02
CA VAL A 204 4.36 -7.12 7.17
C VAL A 204 4.66 -8.44 7.85
N LEU A 205 5.81 -9.05 7.61
CA LEU A 205 6.26 -10.22 8.35
C LEU A 205 6.38 -9.91 9.85
N LEU A 206 7.01 -8.79 10.20
CA LEU A 206 7.18 -8.37 11.60
C LEU A 206 5.85 -7.99 12.28
N GLU A 207 4.87 -7.50 11.51
CA GLU A 207 3.56 -7.04 11.98
C GLU A 207 2.53 -8.17 12.12
N SER A 208 2.59 -9.21 11.29
CA SER A 208 1.51 -10.20 11.16
C SER A 208 1.88 -11.63 11.55
N VAL A 209 3.17 -11.99 11.55
CA VAL A 209 3.62 -13.34 11.94
C VAL A 209 3.63 -13.47 13.47
N PRO A 210 2.93 -14.46 14.05
CA PRO A 210 3.00 -14.73 15.48
C PRO A 210 4.43 -15.11 15.89
N LEU A 211 4.84 -14.73 17.10
CA LEU A 211 6.11 -15.23 17.67
C LEU A 211 6.08 -16.75 17.78
N CYS A 212 7.24 -17.42 17.64
CA CYS A 212 7.31 -18.90 17.60
C CYS A 212 6.59 -19.61 18.75
N ARG A 213 6.58 -19.00 19.94
CA ARG A 213 5.88 -19.52 21.13
C ARG A 213 4.35 -19.54 20.98
N ASP A 214 3.80 -18.65 20.15
CA ASP A 214 2.36 -18.43 19.99
C ASP A 214 1.82 -19.09 18.71
N ILE A 215 2.67 -19.47 17.74
CA ILE A 215 2.24 -19.98 16.41
C ILE A 215 1.23 -21.13 16.50
N MET A 216 1.47 -22.08 17.41
CA MET A 216 0.62 -23.28 17.56
C MET A 216 -0.69 -23.01 18.31
N ASP A 217 -0.79 -21.88 18.99
CA ASP A 217 -1.94 -21.55 19.82
C ASP A 217 -2.95 -20.63 19.10
N VAL A 218 -2.61 -20.09 17.92
CA VAL A 218 -3.49 -19.14 17.22
C VAL A 218 -4.59 -19.87 16.47
N ASP A 219 -5.84 -19.60 16.85
CA ASP A 219 -7.02 -20.20 16.23
C ASP A 219 -7.46 -19.41 14.99
N TYR A 220 -7.08 -19.87 13.81
CA TYR A 220 -7.48 -19.24 12.55
C TYR A 220 -8.92 -19.56 12.11
N GLU A 221 -9.68 -20.34 12.85
CA GLU A 221 -11.08 -20.62 12.50
C GLU A 221 -12.01 -19.44 12.82
N VAL A 222 -13.17 -19.38 12.17
CA VAL A 222 -14.23 -18.45 12.58
C VAL A 222 -14.67 -18.85 13.98
N ALA A 223 -14.46 -17.97 14.96
CA ALA A 223 -14.80 -18.26 16.35
C ALA A 223 -16.32 -18.35 16.53
N THR A 224 -16.75 -19.17 17.48
CA THR A 224 -18.15 -19.21 17.93
C THR A 224 -18.45 -18.00 18.83
N ALA A 225 -19.72 -17.65 19.03
CA ALA A 225 -20.06 -16.55 19.95
C ALA A 225 -19.77 -16.88 21.41
N ASN A 226 -19.44 -18.14 21.74
CA ASN A 226 -19.19 -18.57 23.11
C ASN A 226 -17.81 -18.05 23.60
N PRO A 227 -17.77 -17.10 24.55
CA PRO A 227 -16.52 -16.53 25.05
C PRO A 227 -15.63 -17.56 25.75
N ASN A 228 -16.24 -18.63 26.28
CA ASN A 228 -15.55 -19.72 26.98
C ASN A 228 -14.97 -20.77 26.02
N GLY A 229 -15.14 -20.60 24.70
CA GLY A 229 -14.63 -21.54 23.69
C GLY A 229 -13.11 -21.57 23.57
N GLY A 230 -12.39 -20.71 24.30
CA GLY A 230 -10.92 -20.73 24.33
C GLY A 230 -10.23 -20.15 23.09
N TYR A 231 -10.98 -19.53 22.17
CA TYR A 231 -10.44 -19.02 20.90
C TYR A 231 -9.40 -17.91 21.12
N LYS A 232 -8.13 -18.18 20.76
CA LYS A 232 -7.03 -17.22 20.85
C LYS A 232 -6.91 -16.41 19.55
N THR A 233 -7.66 -15.31 19.48
CA THR A 233 -7.68 -14.39 18.32
C THR A 233 -6.65 -13.26 18.39
N GLN A 234 -5.86 -13.23 19.46
CA GLN A 234 -4.83 -12.23 19.73
C GLN A 234 -3.51 -12.92 20.06
N TYR A 235 -2.41 -12.40 19.51
CA TYR A 235 -1.08 -13.00 19.65
C TYR A 235 0.02 -11.93 19.60
N ALA A 236 1.17 -12.26 20.16
CA ALA A 236 2.32 -11.38 20.09
C ALA A 236 3.00 -11.51 18.73
N THR A 237 3.49 -10.40 18.19
CA THR A 237 4.36 -10.37 17.00
C THR A 237 5.67 -9.67 17.33
N THR A 238 6.58 -9.56 16.37
CA THR A 238 7.86 -8.88 16.62
C THR A 238 7.67 -7.41 16.97
N LEU A 239 6.69 -6.73 16.34
CA LEU A 239 6.38 -5.32 16.62
C LEU A 239 5.39 -5.13 17.79
N HIS A 240 4.68 -6.19 18.17
CA HIS A 240 3.53 -6.15 19.09
C HIS A 240 3.71 -7.15 20.23
N GLN A 241 4.67 -6.89 21.13
CA GLN A 241 4.95 -7.79 22.27
C GLN A 241 4.13 -7.48 23.52
N THR A 242 3.93 -6.18 23.82
CA THR A 242 3.16 -5.72 24.99
C THR A 242 1.68 -5.58 24.68
N VAL A 243 1.38 -5.27 23.43
CA VAL A 243 0.06 -5.12 22.86
C VAL A 243 -0.13 -6.30 21.94
N LEU A 244 -1.07 -7.21 22.22
CA LEU A 244 -1.29 -8.32 21.30
C LEU A 244 -1.93 -7.83 20.00
N GLN A 245 -1.43 -8.33 18.88
CA GLN A 245 -2.01 -8.14 17.55
C GLN A 245 -3.26 -9.01 17.41
N ASN A 246 -4.31 -8.49 16.79
CA ASN A 246 -5.53 -9.27 16.50
C ASN A 246 -5.60 -9.67 15.01
N HIS A 247 -6.36 -10.72 14.70
CA HIS A 247 -6.52 -11.21 13.32
C HIS A 247 -6.93 -10.12 12.31
N GLY A 248 -7.84 -9.21 12.68
CA GLY A 248 -8.26 -8.13 11.79
C GLY A 248 -7.12 -7.18 11.45
N SER A 249 -6.31 -6.80 12.44
CA SER A 249 -5.13 -5.95 12.22
C SER A 249 -4.08 -6.65 11.36
N ALA A 250 -3.78 -7.91 11.64
CA ALA A 250 -2.83 -8.70 10.87
C ALA A 250 -3.29 -8.91 9.41
N LEU A 251 -4.57 -9.20 9.21
CA LEU A 251 -5.17 -9.34 7.89
C LEU A 251 -5.08 -8.04 7.08
N PHE A 252 -5.36 -6.88 7.70
CA PHE A 252 -5.21 -5.60 7.01
C PHE A 252 -3.76 -5.27 6.67
N ALA A 253 -2.79 -5.62 7.52
CA ALA A 253 -1.38 -5.46 7.19
C ALA A 253 -0.99 -6.32 5.96
N LEU A 254 -1.38 -7.59 5.95
CA LEU A 254 -1.15 -8.49 4.80
C LEU A 254 -1.84 -7.99 3.53
N ALA A 255 -3.11 -7.62 3.65
CA ALA A 255 -3.89 -7.09 2.53
C ALA A 255 -3.28 -5.80 1.98
N ASP A 256 -2.75 -4.93 2.83
CA ASP A 256 -2.11 -3.69 2.38
C ASP A 256 -0.83 -3.97 1.58
N CYS A 257 0.01 -4.88 2.08
CA CYS A 257 1.20 -5.34 1.38
C CYS A 257 0.89 -5.95 0.01
N ASN A 258 -0.18 -6.74 -0.04
CA ASN A 258 -0.65 -7.38 -1.27
C ASN A 258 -1.41 -6.41 -2.18
N GLY A 259 -1.71 -5.19 -1.73
CA GLY A 259 -2.59 -4.24 -2.39
C GLY A 259 -3.98 -4.80 -2.68
N ALA A 260 -4.50 -5.59 -1.76
CA ALA A 260 -5.83 -6.14 -1.79
C ALA A 260 -6.87 -5.07 -1.40
N PHE A 261 -7.15 -4.15 -2.32
CA PHE A 261 -8.07 -3.03 -2.16
C PHE A 261 -9.49 -3.43 -1.75
N LEU A 262 -9.96 -4.61 -2.12
CA LEU A 262 -11.24 -5.14 -1.65
C LEU A 262 -11.26 -5.37 -0.14
N LEU A 263 -10.09 -5.64 0.45
CA LEU A 263 -9.95 -5.86 1.89
C LEU A 263 -9.61 -4.59 2.65
N ILE A 264 -8.83 -3.68 2.10
CA ILE A 264 -8.40 -2.46 2.80
C ILE A 264 -9.29 -1.24 2.52
N SER A 265 -10.17 -1.31 1.51
CA SER A 265 -11.14 -0.25 1.26
C SER A 265 -11.98 0.02 2.52
N GLU A 266 -12.16 1.31 2.78
CA GLU A 266 -12.89 1.84 3.94
C GLU A 266 -12.33 1.45 5.31
N GLU A 267 -11.12 0.87 5.40
CA GLU A 267 -10.48 0.50 6.67
C GLU A 267 -10.44 1.68 7.65
N LEU A 268 -10.00 2.86 7.17
CA LEU A 268 -9.92 4.07 7.99
C LEU A 268 -11.30 4.51 8.50
N HIS A 269 -12.33 4.41 7.66
CA HIS A 269 -13.68 4.78 8.05
C HIS A 269 -14.25 3.79 9.07
N PHE A 270 -14.03 2.49 8.83
CA PHE A 270 -14.41 1.42 9.75
C PHE A 270 -13.75 1.60 11.11
N ALA A 271 -12.43 1.83 11.15
CA ALA A 271 -11.70 2.07 12.38
C ALA A 271 -12.20 3.32 13.12
N SER A 272 -12.53 4.39 12.40
CA SER A 272 -13.11 5.60 12.98
C SER A 272 -14.46 5.36 13.63
N MET A 273 -15.38 4.71 12.90
CA MET A 273 -16.73 4.43 13.39
C MET A 273 -16.68 3.47 14.58
N LYS A 274 -15.85 2.44 14.50
CA LYS A 274 -15.65 1.49 15.61
C LYS A 274 -15.11 2.18 16.86
N ALA A 275 -14.13 3.07 16.71
CA ALA A 275 -13.59 3.83 17.84
C ALA A 275 -14.66 4.76 18.46
N GLU A 276 -15.52 5.38 17.65
CA GLU A 276 -16.63 6.21 18.15
C GLU A 276 -17.67 5.37 18.90
N MET A 277 -18.06 4.22 18.35
CA MET A 277 -19.01 3.31 18.97
C MET A 277 -18.49 2.78 20.30
N GLN A 278 -17.20 2.42 20.37
CA GLN A 278 -16.55 2.02 21.61
C GLN A 278 -16.51 3.15 22.62
N HIS A 279 -16.23 4.38 22.19
CA HIS A 279 -16.25 5.55 23.05
C HIS A 279 -17.65 5.77 23.66
N VAL A 280 -18.71 5.71 22.86
CA VAL A 280 -20.10 5.85 23.33
C VAL A 280 -20.48 4.72 24.29
N ALA A 281 -20.16 3.47 23.93
CA ALA A 281 -20.51 2.30 24.75
C ALA A 281 -19.78 2.28 26.11
N HIS A 282 -18.58 2.85 26.20
CA HIS A 282 -17.76 2.86 27.42
C HIS A 282 -17.87 4.17 28.21
N GLN A 283 -18.78 5.09 27.87
CA GLN A 283 -18.99 6.31 28.67
C GLN A 283 -19.34 6.02 30.14
N SER A 284 -19.77 4.80 30.47
CA SER A 284 -20.10 4.37 31.82
C SER A 284 -18.99 3.62 32.57
N LYS A 285 -17.88 3.24 31.92
CA LYS A 285 -16.81 2.42 32.53
C LYS A 285 -15.51 3.23 32.63
N ASP A 286 -15.05 3.44 33.86
CA ASP A 286 -13.81 4.15 34.25
C ASP A 286 -12.52 3.39 33.84
N SER A 287 -12.42 2.89 32.61
CA SER A 287 -11.26 2.13 32.14
C SER A 287 -10.53 2.83 30.99
N PHE A 288 -9.20 2.68 30.95
CA PHE A 288 -8.35 3.16 29.86
C PHE A 288 -8.98 2.94 28.47
N PRO A 289 -9.01 3.98 27.62
CA PRO A 289 -9.75 3.91 26.38
C PRO A 289 -9.03 3.06 25.32
N PHE A 290 -9.42 1.79 25.21
CA PHE A 290 -9.02 0.86 24.14
C PHE A 290 -9.14 1.47 22.73
N TYR A 291 -10.08 2.40 22.52
CA TYR A 291 -10.25 3.09 21.25
C TYR A 291 -9.09 4.02 20.88
N ILE A 292 -8.39 4.65 21.84
CA ILE A 292 -7.22 5.52 21.53
C ILE A 292 -6.10 4.67 20.94
N LYS A 293 -5.87 3.50 21.52
CA LYS A 293 -4.89 2.53 21.02
C LYS A 293 -5.22 2.12 19.59
N HIS A 294 -6.48 1.83 19.29
CA HIS A 294 -6.92 1.52 17.93
C HIS A 294 -6.64 2.67 16.94
N VAL A 295 -6.90 3.91 17.34
CA VAL A 295 -6.58 5.11 16.55
C VAL A 295 -5.06 5.23 16.34
N MET A 296 -4.26 5.00 17.38
CA MET A 296 -2.80 5.05 17.31
C MET A 296 -2.25 4.00 16.33
N ASP A 297 -2.72 2.76 16.42
CA ASP A 297 -2.30 1.68 15.51
C ASP A 297 -2.62 2.02 14.05
N GLN A 298 -3.76 2.66 13.79
CA GLN A 298 -4.16 3.11 12.45
C GLN A 298 -3.28 4.24 11.90
N VAL A 299 -2.88 5.19 12.75
CA VAL A 299 -2.02 6.31 12.34
C VAL A 299 -0.58 5.81 12.17
N SER A 300 -0.07 4.97 13.07
CA SER A 300 1.26 4.36 12.98
C SER A 300 1.42 3.56 11.68
N ARG A 301 0.46 2.66 11.37
CA ARG A 301 0.42 1.94 10.09
C ARG A 301 0.35 2.88 8.90
N GLY A 302 -0.43 3.96 9.02
CA GLY A 302 -0.49 5.02 8.02
C GLY A 302 0.87 5.65 7.71
N VAL A 303 1.72 5.87 8.73
CA VAL A 303 3.08 6.41 8.55
C VAL A 303 3.93 5.45 7.75
N PHE A 304 4.02 4.18 8.17
CA PHE A 304 4.84 3.18 7.49
C PHE A 304 4.35 2.94 6.05
N ARG A 305 3.04 2.85 5.83
CA ARG A 305 2.46 2.73 4.49
C ARG A 305 2.81 3.91 3.60
N THR A 306 2.60 5.14 4.08
CA THR A 306 2.87 6.36 3.28
C THR A 306 4.36 6.51 2.99
N LEU A 307 5.22 6.15 3.94
CA LEU A 307 6.67 6.21 3.76
C LEU A 307 7.18 5.10 2.84
N LEU A 308 6.94 3.83 3.18
CA LEU A 308 7.50 2.67 2.48
C LEU A 308 6.86 2.50 1.10
N ALA A 309 5.52 2.42 1.03
CA ALA A 309 4.83 2.20 -0.23
C ALA A 309 4.70 3.51 -1.04
N GLY A 310 4.38 4.63 -0.39
CA GLY A 310 4.20 5.92 -1.06
C GLY A 310 5.51 6.54 -1.54
N ALA A 311 6.36 6.96 -0.60
CA ALA A 311 7.57 7.72 -0.94
C ALA A 311 8.70 6.84 -1.51
N LEU A 312 9.04 5.74 -0.83
CA LEU A 312 10.21 4.92 -1.18
C LEU A 312 9.95 3.98 -2.37
N SER A 313 8.82 3.29 -2.38
CA SER A 313 8.49 2.37 -3.48
C SER A 313 7.97 3.15 -4.69
N ASN A 314 6.78 3.76 -4.63
CA ASN A 314 6.18 4.40 -5.80
C ASN A 314 6.85 5.73 -6.18
N GLY A 315 7.11 6.60 -5.20
CA GLY A 315 7.62 7.96 -5.45
C GLY A 315 9.01 7.96 -6.07
N TRP A 316 9.94 7.25 -5.45
CA TRP A 316 11.33 7.18 -5.89
C TRP A 316 11.44 6.46 -7.24
N GLN A 317 10.76 5.32 -7.38
CA GLN A 317 10.79 4.53 -8.60
C GLN A 317 10.17 5.28 -9.79
N LEU A 318 9.04 5.97 -9.62
CA LEU A 318 8.45 6.79 -10.67
C LEU A 318 9.41 7.88 -11.14
N ASN A 319 10.07 8.59 -10.22
CA ASN A 319 11.02 9.64 -10.58
C ASN A 319 12.25 9.10 -11.32
N LEU A 320 12.71 7.91 -10.95
CA LEU A 320 13.78 7.22 -11.67
C LEU A 320 13.35 6.82 -13.09
N GLN A 321 12.15 6.22 -13.23
CA GLN A 321 11.59 5.85 -14.53
C GLN A 321 11.42 7.05 -15.46
N ILE A 322 10.91 8.19 -14.95
CA ILE A 322 10.77 9.43 -15.72
C ILE A 322 12.14 9.96 -16.15
N THR A 323 13.15 9.86 -15.29
CA THR A 323 14.51 10.29 -15.62
C THR A 323 15.09 9.45 -16.77
N ILE A 324 14.96 8.13 -16.68
CA ILE A 324 15.41 7.20 -17.73
C ILE A 324 14.62 7.42 -19.03
N PHE A 325 13.31 7.65 -18.94
CA PHE A 325 12.47 8.00 -20.08
C PHE A 325 12.93 9.32 -20.73
N THR A 326 13.29 10.32 -19.93
CA THR A 326 13.77 11.62 -20.43
C THR A 326 15.13 11.49 -21.12
N ILE A 327 16.06 10.73 -20.53
CA ILE A 327 17.36 10.40 -21.15
C ILE A 327 17.13 9.78 -22.53
N ARG A 328 16.23 8.80 -22.58
CA ARG A 328 15.87 8.13 -23.82
C ARG A 328 15.28 9.09 -24.86
N TRP A 329 14.33 9.93 -24.46
CA TRP A 329 13.71 10.93 -25.32
C TRP A 329 14.75 11.90 -25.91
N ALA A 330 15.73 12.32 -25.10
CA ALA A 330 16.79 13.23 -25.53
C ALA A 330 17.80 12.58 -26.49
N MET A 331 18.12 11.29 -26.31
CA MET A 331 19.07 10.57 -27.17
C MET A 331 18.47 10.23 -28.54
N HIS A 332 17.19 9.82 -28.58
CA HIS A 332 16.54 9.36 -29.80
C HIS A 332 15.16 10.02 -30.00
N PRO A 333 15.06 11.15 -30.71
CA PRO A 333 13.79 11.83 -30.95
C PRO A 333 12.78 10.99 -31.77
N ARG A 334 13.23 9.92 -32.44
CA ARG A 334 12.39 8.96 -33.16
C ARG A 334 12.40 7.60 -32.48
N MET A 335 11.95 7.56 -31.23
CA MET A 335 11.81 6.29 -30.50
C MET A 335 10.82 5.34 -31.18
N ALA A 336 11.09 4.05 -31.09
CA ALA A 336 10.12 3.04 -31.50
C ALA A 336 8.84 3.13 -30.66
N ARG A 337 7.68 3.12 -31.34
CA ARG A 337 6.35 3.31 -30.72
C ARG A 337 6.04 2.32 -29.59
N THR A 338 6.51 1.08 -29.71
CA THR A 338 6.32 0.01 -28.72
C THR A 338 6.94 0.37 -27.38
N VAL A 339 8.14 0.94 -27.40
CA VAL A 339 8.89 1.21 -26.18
C VAL A 339 8.42 2.48 -25.49
N VAL A 340 7.92 3.43 -26.28
CA VAL A 340 7.17 4.57 -25.75
C VAL A 340 5.91 4.07 -25.03
N ALA A 341 5.13 3.18 -25.64
CA ALA A 341 3.90 2.67 -25.03
C ALA A 341 4.15 1.92 -23.70
N GLN A 342 5.19 1.09 -23.62
CA GLN A 342 5.59 0.38 -22.39
C GLN A 342 6.01 1.36 -21.29
N SER A 343 6.83 2.35 -21.64
CA SER A 343 7.27 3.39 -20.70
C SER A 343 6.08 4.20 -20.20
N VAL A 344 5.20 4.65 -21.09
CA VAL A 344 3.99 5.42 -20.74
C VAL A 344 3.07 4.62 -19.83
N LEU A 345 2.89 3.33 -20.07
CA LEU A 345 2.08 2.46 -19.21
C LEU A 345 2.66 2.40 -17.78
N ALA A 346 3.96 2.16 -17.64
CA ALA A 346 4.64 2.14 -16.34
C ALA A 346 4.51 3.49 -15.60
N LEU A 347 4.77 4.59 -16.32
CA LEU A 347 4.64 5.94 -15.77
C LEU A 347 3.21 6.27 -15.33
N ALA A 348 2.21 5.87 -16.11
CA ALA A 348 0.80 6.10 -15.80
C ALA A 348 0.36 5.31 -14.55
N LEU A 349 0.77 4.04 -14.44
CA LEU A 349 0.48 3.20 -13.27
C LEU A 349 1.20 3.73 -12.02
N GLY A 350 2.47 4.12 -12.13
CA GLY A 350 3.23 4.69 -11.02
C GLY A 350 2.66 6.02 -10.55
N LEU A 351 2.25 6.89 -11.49
CA LEU A 351 1.59 8.16 -11.16
C LEU A 351 0.23 7.93 -10.46
N LEU A 352 -0.55 6.95 -10.93
CA LEU A 352 -1.82 6.58 -10.30
C LEU A 352 -1.59 6.05 -8.87
N GLY A 353 -0.63 5.15 -8.69
CA GLY A 353 -0.28 4.57 -7.39
C GLY A 353 0.19 5.63 -6.37
N LEU A 354 1.03 6.56 -6.81
CA LEU A 354 1.53 7.66 -5.98
C LEU A 354 0.44 8.68 -5.64
N THR A 355 -0.42 9.02 -6.62
CA THR A 355 -1.58 9.91 -6.42
C THR A 355 -2.53 9.30 -5.40
N HIS A 356 -2.86 8.01 -5.56
CA HIS A 356 -3.70 7.28 -4.62
C HIS A 356 -3.11 7.30 -3.20
N SER A 357 -1.81 7.01 -3.06
CA SER A 357 -1.10 7.03 -1.77
C SER A 357 -1.13 8.41 -1.11
N THR A 358 -1.00 9.47 -1.90
CA THR A 358 -1.08 10.86 -1.43
C THR A 358 -2.50 11.20 -0.94
N ILE A 359 -3.53 10.76 -1.65
CA ILE A 359 -4.94 10.95 -1.24
C ILE A 359 -5.22 10.18 0.05
N ASP A 360 -4.77 8.93 0.18
CA ASP A 360 -4.93 8.15 1.40
C ASP A 360 -4.20 8.79 2.60
N GLY A 361 -2.95 9.23 2.40
CA GLY A 361 -2.18 9.99 3.40
C GLY A 361 -2.94 11.23 3.88
N CYS A 362 -3.49 12.03 2.95
CA CYS A 362 -4.32 13.19 3.29
C CYS A 362 -5.55 12.82 4.14
N LYS A 363 -6.25 11.72 3.81
CA LYS A 363 -7.40 11.23 4.57
C LYS A 363 -7.00 10.80 5.98
N ARG A 364 -5.89 10.07 6.12
CA ARG A 364 -5.36 9.62 7.41
C ARG A 364 -4.88 10.78 8.29
N VAL A 365 -4.24 11.81 7.73
CA VAL A 365 -3.88 13.04 8.46
C VAL A 365 -5.12 13.76 8.99
N ARG A 366 -6.18 13.90 8.17
CA ARG A 366 -7.45 14.50 8.61
C ARG A 366 -8.08 13.69 9.74
N PHE A 367 -8.15 12.37 9.59
CA PHE A 367 -8.63 11.46 10.62
C PHE A 367 -7.86 11.64 11.94
N ALA A 368 -6.53 11.62 11.90
CA ALA A 368 -5.69 11.75 13.08
C ALA A 368 -5.89 13.10 13.79
N ARG A 369 -5.97 14.20 13.02
CA ARG A 369 -6.26 15.55 13.56
C ARG A 369 -7.64 15.64 14.20
N THR A 370 -8.66 15.00 13.62
CA THR A 370 -10.00 14.96 14.22
C THR A 370 -9.97 14.28 15.58
N TRP A 371 -9.30 13.14 15.70
CA TRP A 371 -9.15 12.44 16.99
C TRP A 371 -8.33 13.25 18.00
N GLN A 372 -7.21 13.84 17.59
CA GLN A 372 -6.40 14.71 18.45
C GLN A 372 -7.17 15.86 19.09
N ARG A 373 -8.15 16.44 18.38
CA ARG A 373 -9.00 17.51 18.90
C ARG A 373 -10.00 17.00 19.93
N ARG A 374 -10.45 15.75 19.83
CA ARG A 374 -11.42 15.14 20.75
C ARG A 374 -10.76 14.57 22.01
N LEU A 375 -9.50 14.14 21.92
CA LEU A 375 -8.78 13.52 23.04
C LEU A 375 -8.72 14.36 24.34
N PRO A 376 -8.50 15.70 24.33
CA PRO A 376 -8.46 16.49 25.56
C PRO A 376 -9.74 16.36 26.38
N ASP A 377 -10.90 16.48 25.72
CA ASP A 377 -12.21 16.39 26.35
C ASP A 377 -12.47 14.98 26.92
N MET A 378 -12.02 13.95 26.19
CA MET A 378 -12.12 12.56 26.64
C MET A 378 -11.21 12.28 27.86
N ILE A 379 -9.97 12.78 27.83
CA ILE A 379 -9.02 12.64 28.93
C ILE A 379 -9.53 13.37 30.17
N GLY A 380 -10.17 14.54 30.01
CA GLY A 380 -10.75 15.29 31.12
C GLY A 380 -11.90 14.58 31.83
N ARG A 381 -12.46 13.52 31.25
CA ARG A 381 -13.53 12.69 31.85
C ARG A 381 -13.01 11.47 32.59
N LEU A 382 -11.73 11.12 32.45
CA LEU A 382 -11.13 9.97 33.14
C LEU A 382 -10.96 10.29 34.62
N ARG A 383 -11.35 9.34 35.48
CA ARG A 383 -11.23 9.47 36.94
C ARG A 383 -9.92 8.94 37.50
N SER A 384 -9.38 7.88 36.89
CA SER A 384 -8.10 7.27 37.31
C SER A 384 -6.92 8.14 36.86
N GLU A 385 -6.05 8.53 37.80
CA GLU A 385 -4.82 9.28 37.48
C GLU A 385 -3.88 8.48 36.57
N GLU A 386 -3.84 7.16 36.74
CA GLU A 386 -3.04 6.25 35.93
C GLU A 386 -3.54 6.22 34.48
N ASP A 387 -4.86 6.16 34.28
CA ASP A 387 -5.47 6.23 32.96
C ASP A 387 -5.26 7.61 32.31
N VAL A 388 -5.32 8.68 33.09
CA VAL A 388 -5.02 10.04 32.62
C VAL A 388 -3.57 10.15 32.16
N ALA A 389 -2.61 9.62 32.93
CA ALA A 389 -1.20 9.63 32.59
C ALA A 389 -0.92 8.82 31.31
N ALA A 390 -1.48 7.61 31.23
CA ALA A 390 -1.39 6.76 30.04
C ALA A 390 -2.02 7.44 28.83
N ALA A 391 -3.21 8.04 28.95
CA ALA A 391 -3.88 8.69 27.84
C ALA A 391 -3.18 9.97 27.37
N LYS A 392 -2.56 10.73 28.29
CA LYS A 392 -1.66 11.85 27.96
C LYS A 392 -0.43 11.37 27.19
N SER A 393 0.19 10.28 27.62
CA SER A 393 1.33 9.67 26.91
C SER A 393 0.94 9.26 25.48
N THR A 394 -0.17 8.53 25.32
CA THR A 394 -0.67 8.10 24.02
C THR A 394 -1.07 9.28 23.13
N ARG A 395 -1.63 10.36 23.70
CA ARG A 395 -1.91 11.60 22.96
C ARG A 395 -0.63 12.23 22.40
N SER A 396 0.44 12.29 23.19
CA SER A 396 1.74 12.81 22.73
C SER A 396 2.33 11.93 21.62
N GLN A 397 2.23 10.62 21.73
CA GLN A 397 2.63 9.69 20.65
C GLN A 397 1.79 9.90 19.39
N LEU A 398 0.47 10.02 19.52
CA LEU A 398 -0.42 10.31 18.40
C LEU A 398 -0.07 11.64 17.72
N LEU A 399 0.35 12.66 18.49
CA LEU A 399 0.86 13.93 17.94
C LEU A 399 2.09 13.71 17.07
N LEU A 400 3.09 13.00 17.60
CA LEU A 400 4.31 12.67 16.87
C LEU A 400 4.01 11.91 15.58
N TYR A 401 3.21 10.84 15.65
CA TYR A 401 2.84 10.05 14.48
C TYR A 401 2.03 10.85 13.45
N THR A 402 1.18 11.79 13.89
CA THR A 402 0.42 12.64 12.96
C THR A 402 1.31 13.64 12.24
N VAL A 403 2.31 14.20 12.93
CA VAL A 403 3.32 15.07 12.30
C VAL A 403 4.16 14.27 11.31
N ALA A 404 4.62 13.08 11.71
CA ALA A 404 5.35 12.17 10.83
C ALA A 404 4.54 11.78 9.59
N LEU A 405 3.26 11.44 9.77
CA LEU A 405 2.35 11.11 8.68
C LEU A 405 2.15 12.29 7.73
N ALA A 406 1.95 13.50 8.27
CA ALA A 406 1.81 14.71 7.47
C ALA A 406 3.08 15.01 6.67
N ALA A 407 4.27 14.88 7.29
CA ALA A 407 5.54 15.03 6.60
C ALA A 407 5.70 14.01 5.47
N CYS A 408 5.43 12.73 5.72
CA CYS A 408 5.48 11.67 4.69
C CYS A 408 4.49 11.95 3.54
N THR A 409 3.29 12.43 3.86
CA THR A 409 2.27 12.80 2.85
C THR A 409 2.74 13.97 1.99
N VAL A 410 3.35 14.99 2.60
CA VAL A 410 3.93 16.14 1.87
C VAL A 410 5.07 15.70 0.97
N ILE A 411 5.93 14.79 1.43
CA ILE A 411 7.00 14.21 0.61
C ILE A 411 6.40 13.46 -0.60
N CYS A 412 5.39 12.60 -0.40
CA CYS A 412 4.72 11.90 -1.50
C CYS A 412 4.10 12.87 -2.51
N ALA A 413 3.39 13.90 -2.04
CA ALA A 413 2.79 14.93 -2.89
C ALA A 413 3.86 15.69 -3.68
N GLY A 414 4.97 16.07 -3.02
CA GLY A 414 6.11 16.72 -3.66
C GLY A 414 6.77 15.86 -4.74
N MET A 415 6.97 14.56 -4.47
CA MET A 415 7.50 13.61 -5.45
C MET A 415 6.56 13.43 -6.64
N CYS A 416 5.24 13.46 -6.42
CA CYS A 416 4.23 13.38 -7.47
C CYS A 416 4.23 14.63 -8.35
N LEU A 417 4.24 15.82 -7.74
CA LEU A 417 4.30 17.09 -8.46
C LEU A 417 5.60 17.23 -9.24
N TYR A 418 6.73 16.84 -8.64
CA TYR A 418 8.03 16.84 -9.30
C TYR A 418 8.08 15.87 -10.48
N ALA A 419 7.55 14.65 -10.32
CA ALA A 419 7.42 13.69 -11.41
C ALA A 419 6.60 14.25 -12.58
N MET A 420 5.42 14.83 -12.30
CA MET A 420 4.58 15.45 -13.32
C MET A 420 5.28 16.64 -14.01
N ALA A 421 5.90 17.53 -13.24
CA ALA A 421 6.62 18.67 -13.78
C ALA A 421 7.79 18.23 -14.67
N LYS A 422 8.57 17.24 -14.21
CA LYS A 422 9.69 16.67 -14.97
C LYS A 422 9.24 16.05 -16.28
N LEU A 423 8.13 15.30 -16.26
CA LEU A 423 7.55 14.69 -17.46
C LEU A 423 7.00 15.74 -18.43
N LEU A 424 6.35 16.80 -17.94
CA LEU A 424 5.86 17.88 -18.82
C LEU A 424 7.02 18.65 -19.45
N LEU A 425 8.04 18.98 -18.66
CA LEU A 425 9.17 19.78 -19.13
C LEU A 425 10.10 18.99 -20.05
N SER A 426 10.24 17.66 -19.86
CA SER A 426 10.98 16.82 -20.80
C SER A 426 10.36 16.76 -22.20
N LEU A 427 9.05 16.96 -22.32
CA LEU A 427 8.37 17.07 -23.62
C LEU A 427 8.59 18.43 -24.29
N THR A 428 8.93 19.48 -23.52
CA THR A 428 9.19 20.83 -24.04
C THR A 428 10.65 21.08 -24.39
N CYS A 429 11.58 20.38 -23.72
CA CYS A 429 13.01 20.49 -23.95
C CYS A 429 13.41 19.67 -25.19
N GLU A 430 13.35 20.25 -26.39
CA GLU A 430 13.79 19.55 -27.61
C GLU A 430 15.29 19.17 -27.52
N ASN A 431 15.60 17.89 -27.73
CA ASN A 431 16.97 17.33 -27.74
C ASN A 431 17.82 17.62 -26.48
N THR A 432 17.19 17.96 -25.36
CA THR A 432 17.84 18.35 -24.12
C THR A 432 17.19 17.64 -22.94
N VAL A 433 17.95 17.43 -21.85
CA VAL A 433 17.42 16.81 -20.64
C VAL A 433 17.04 17.89 -19.65
N TRP A 434 15.79 17.88 -19.19
CA TRP A 434 15.35 18.77 -18.13
C TRP A 434 15.89 18.31 -16.76
N ASN A 435 16.49 19.24 -16.03
CA ASN A 435 16.83 19.12 -14.62
C ASN A 435 16.30 20.34 -13.85
N ILE A 436 16.50 20.41 -12.53
CA ILE A 436 15.97 21.48 -11.69
C ILE A 436 16.47 22.88 -12.09
N HIS A 437 17.58 22.95 -12.83
CA HIS A 437 18.17 24.17 -13.37
C HIS A 437 17.71 24.55 -14.79
N GLY A 438 16.77 23.79 -15.39
CA GLY A 438 16.24 24.03 -16.74
C GLY A 438 16.58 22.94 -17.75
N CYS A 439 16.41 23.23 -19.04
CA CYS A 439 16.83 22.35 -20.14
C CYS A 439 18.36 22.41 -20.26
N MET A 440 19.05 21.31 -19.95
CA MET A 440 20.51 21.24 -20.09
C MET A 440 20.86 20.90 -21.55
N ALA A 441 21.63 21.79 -22.19
CA ALA A 441 22.04 21.66 -23.58
C ALA A 441 22.82 20.36 -23.83
N ARG A 442 22.73 19.84 -25.06
CA ARG A 442 23.37 18.59 -25.49
C ARG A 442 24.91 18.66 -25.55
N ASP A 443 25.51 19.79 -25.19
CA ASP A 443 26.96 20.02 -25.20
C ASP A 443 27.73 19.26 -24.10
N TRP A 444 27.12 18.27 -23.45
CA TRP A 444 27.81 17.40 -22.49
C TRP A 444 29.04 16.69 -23.10
N LYS A 445 29.08 16.46 -24.42
CA LYS A 445 30.27 15.94 -25.14
C LYS A 445 31.40 16.96 -25.31
N ARG A 446 31.13 18.26 -25.13
CA ARG A 446 32.16 19.32 -25.17
C ARG A 446 32.72 19.62 -23.78
N ASP A 447 31.92 19.40 -22.74
CA ASP A 447 32.26 19.71 -21.34
C ASP A 447 32.80 18.50 -20.54
N ALA A 448 32.62 17.27 -21.04
CA ALA A 448 33.24 16.04 -20.51
C ALA A 448 34.58 15.77 -21.22
#